data_AF-A0AAD4V416-F1
#
_entry.id   AF-A0AAD4V416-F1
#
_cell.length_a   1.000
_cell.length_b   1.000
_cell.length_c   1.000
_cell.angle_alpha   90.00
_cell.angle_beta   90.00
_cell.angle_gamma   90.00
#
_symmetry.space_group_name_H-M   'P 1'
#
loop_
_entity.id
_entity.type
_entity.pdbx_description
1 polymer ?
#
loop_
_entity_poly.entity_id
_entity_poly.type
_entity_poly.pdbx_seq_one_letter_code
_entity_poly.pdbx_strand_id
1 'polypeptide(L)'
;MTFTQKPDEEFHEAWERYIEMYIKCSHVNTDSDTQINIFFDGLNPTSKSHVNASAGGSLSNKSAREAFELFDMMATESRNGQQNIHRKRGIFELSVGSPNMSAQREKNGEEN
;
A
#
# COMPACT_ATOMS: atom_id res chain seq x y z
N MET A 1 -4.71 -26.01 4.83
CA MET A 1 -4.56 -24.73 5.55
C MET A 1 -5.36 -23.70 4.78
N THR A 2 -6.32 -23.01 5.41
CA THR A 2 -7.19 -22.04 4.72
C THR A 2 -7.03 -20.66 5.38
N PHE A 3 -6.80 -19.63 4.56
CA PHE A 3 -6.68 -18.25 5.00
C PHE A 3 -7.82 -17.43 4.40
N THR A 4 -8.27 -16.39 5.10
CA THR A 4 -9.23 -15.43 4.59
C THR A 4 -8.98 -14.09 5.25
N GLN A 5 -8.76 -13.05 4.46
CA GLN A 5 -8.63 -11.66 4.90
C GLN A 5 -9.98 -11.19 5.45
N LYS A 6 -9.97 -10.53 6.62
CA LYS A 6 -11.20 -9.99 7.22
C LYS A 6 -11.65 -8.71 6.49
N PRO A 7 -12.95 -8.33 6.56
CA PRO A 7 -13.48 -7.16 5.83
C PRO A 7 -12.79 -5.83 6.18
N ASP A 8 -12.41 -5.64 7.44
CA ASP A 8 -11.81 -4.41 7.97
C ASP A 8 -10.28 -4.51 8.15
N GLU A 9 -9.66 -5.58 7.65
CA GLU A 9 -8.23 -5.85 7.83
C GLU A 9 -7.43 -5.29 6.66
N GLU A 10 -6.50 -4.40 6.97
CA GLU A 10 -5.56 -3.86 6.00
C GLU A 10 -4.57 -4.94 5.53
N PHE A 11 -3.90 -4.69 4.41
CA PHE A 11 -3.01 -5.69 3.80
C PHE A 11 -1.87 -6.12 4.74
N HIS A 12 -1.28 -5.18 5.48
CA HIS A 12 -0.20 -5.48 6.42
C HIS A 12 -0.65 -6.38 7.57
N GLU A 13 -1.84 -6.13 8.14
CA GLU A 13 -2.42 -6.95 9.21
C GLU A 13 -2.72 -8.37 8.71
N ALA A 14 -3.26 -8.48 7.50
CA ALA A 14 -3.54 -9.77 6.86
C ALA A 14 -2.24 -10.56 6.61
N TRP A 15 -1.18 -9.88 6.16
CA TRP A 15 0.13 -10.48 5.92
C TRP A 15 0.78 -10.98 7.21
N GLU A 16 0.83 -10.14 8.26
CA GLU A 16 1.38 -10.52 9.56
C GLU A 16 0.64 -11.71 10.18
N ARG A 17 -0.69 -11.72 10.12
CA ARG A 17 -1.51 -12.84 10.61
C ARG A 17 -1.28 -14.12 9.81
N TYR A 18 -1.09 -14.01 8.50
CA TYR A 18 -0.76 -15.17 7.66
C TYR A 18 0.59 -15.78 8.07
N ILE A 19 1.62 -14.96 8.27
CA ILE A 19 2.94 -15.41 8.74
C ILE A 19 2.85 -16.05 10.13
N GLU A 20 2.10 -15.44 11.07
CA GLU A 20 1.91 -16.01 12.40
C GLU A 20 1.19 -17.37 12.35
N MET A 21 0.16 -17.50 11.51
CA MET A 21 -0.55 -18.75 11.25
C MET A 21 0.41 -19.81 10.70
N TYR A 22 1.30 -19.43 9.78
CA TYR A 22 2.30 -20.31 9.21
C TYR A 22 3.33 -20.79 10.24
N ILE A 23 3.90 -19.88 11.05
CA ILE A 23 4.87 -20.22 12.10
C ILE A 23 4.24 -21.18 13.13
N LYS A 24 2.99 -20.93 13.55
CA LYS A 24 2.26 -21.80 14.49
C LYS A 24 1.94 -23.19 13.93
N CYS A 25 1.80 -23.31 12.61
CA CYS A 25 1.55 -24.58 11.92
C CYS A 25 2.82 -25.22 11.35
N SER A 26 4.03 -24.76 11.73
CA SER A 26 5.34 -25.16 11.15
C SER A 26 5.73 -26.65 11.28
N HIS A 27 4.79 -27.53 11.63
CA HIS A 27 4.92 -28.98 11.52
C HIS A 27 4.67 -29.52 10.10
N VAL A 28 4.26 -28.68 9.13
CA VAL A 28 3.86 -29.13 7.79
C VAL A 28 4.79 -28.55 6.71
N ASN A 29 5.47 -29.44 5.98
CA ASN A 29 6.38 -29.16 4.86
C ASN A 29 5.63 -28.60 3.63
N THR A 30 4.96 -27.45 3.79
CA THR A 30 4.16 -26.85 2.72
C THR A 30 5.07 -26.14 1.72
N ASP A 31 4.94 -26.48 0.44
CA ASP A 31 5.70 -25.88 -0.65
C ASP A 31 5.45 -24.36 -0.77
N SER A 32 6.47 -23.59 -1.17
CA SER A 32 6.40 -22.13 -1.26
C SER A 32 5.33 -21.63 -2.23
N ASP A 33 5.12 -22.33 -3.36
CA ASP A 33 4.06 -21.97 -4.31
C ASP A 33 2.67 -22.20 -3.70
N THR A 34 2.53 -23.26 -2.90
CA THR A 34 1.29 -23.53 -2.16
C THR A 34 1.02 -22.44 -1.13
N GLN A 35 2.05 -21.95 -0.43
CA GLN A 35 1.91 -20.87 0.54
C GLN A 35 1.39 -19.58 -0.11
N ILE A 36 1.95 -19.21 -1.25
CA ILE A 36 1.54 -18.00 -1.99
C ILE A 36 0.09 -18.11 -2.45
N ASN A 37 -0.30 -19.26 -3.00
CA ASN A 37 -1.67 -19.48 -3.44
C ASN A 37 -2.65 -19.41 -2.26
N ILE A 38 -2.33 -20.00 -1.11
CA ILE A 38 -3.19 -19.93 0.09
C ILE A 38 -3.40 -18.47 0.53
N PHE A 39 -2.33 -17.67 0.57
CA PHE A 39 -2.46 -16.27 0.95
C PHE A 39 -3.26 -15.49 -0.09
N PHE A 40 -2.86 -15.56 -1.36
CA PHE A 40 -3.49 -14.85 -2.46
C PHE A 40 -4.98 -15.19 -2.58
N ASP A 41 -5.36 -16.46 -2.54
CA ASP A 41 -6.75 -16.90 -2.64
C ASP A 41 -7.61 -16.39 -1.49
N GLY A 42 -7.02 -16.28 -0.30
CA GLY A 42 -7.67 -15.76 0.89
C GLY A 42 -7.83 -14.24 0.92
N LEU A 43 -7.18 -13.49 0.02
CA LEU A 43 -7.31 -12.04 -0.05
C LEU A 43 -8.69 -11.60 -0.58
N ASN A 44 -9.13 -10.43 -0.13
CA ASN A 44 -10.30 -9.78 -0.69
C ASN A 44 -10.05 -9.29 -2.15
N PRO A 45 -11.10 -9.03 -2.96
CA PRO A 45 -10.92 -8.64 -4.36
C PRO A 45 -10.06 -7.40 -4.58
N THR A 46 -10.14 -6.41 -3.67
CA THR A 46 -9.37 -5.17 -3.74
C THR A 46 -7.87 -5.45 -3.54
N SER A 47 -7.52 -6.21 -2.51
CA SER A 47 -6.15 -6.64 -2.23
C SER A 47 -5.58 -7.48 -3.38
N LYS A 48 -6.36 -8.40 -3.95
CA LYS A 48 -5.96 -9.19 -5.14
C LYS A 48 -5.61 -8.31 -6.33
N SER A 49 -6.45 -7.31 -6.61
CA SER A 49 -6.21 -6.35 -7.69
C SER A 49 -4.94 -5.54 -7.45
N HIS A 50 -4.70 -5.13 -6.20
CA HIS A 50 -3.50 -4.37 -5.83
C HIS A 50 -2.23 -5.22 -5.99
N VAL A 51 -2.25 -6.47 -5.54
CA VAL A 51 -1.14 -7.42 -5.72
C VAL A 51 -0.79 -7.60 -7.18
N ASN A 52 -1.79 -7.83 -8.04
CA ASN A 52 -1.57 -7.97 -9.48
C ASN A 52 -0.98 -6.69 -10.10
N ALA A 53 -1.49 -5.52 -9.73
CA ALA A 53 -0.94 -4.25 -10.20
C ALA A 53 0.54 -4.08 -9.79
N SER A 54 0.88 -4.35 -8.53
CA SER A 54 2.25 -4.25 -8.02
C SER A 54 3.18 -5.33 -8.59
N ALA A 55 2.65 -6.49 -8.97
CA ALA A 55 3.39 -7.53 -9.69
C ALA A 55 3.68 -7.16 -11.17
N GLY A 56 3.06 -6.08 -11.69
CA GLY A 56 3.13 -5.70 -13.10
C GLY A 56 2.27 -6.58 -14.02
N GLY A 57 1.25 -7.27 -13.48
CA GLY A 57 0.44 -8.23 -14.22
C GLY A 57 -0.17 -9.30 -13.31
N SER A 58 -0.14 -10.57 -13.73
CA SER A 58 -0.58 -11.67 -12.85
C SER A 58 0.54 -12.05 -11.89
N LEU A 59 0.20 -12.24 -10.61
CA LEU A 59 1.12 -12.83 -9.62
C LEU A 59 1.66 -14.19 -10.06
N SER A 60 0.89 -14.96 -10.83
CA SER A 60 1.31 -16.26 -11.37
C SER A 60 2.55 -16.21 -12.28
N ASN A 61 2.94 -15.02 -12.76
CA ASN A 61 4.15 -14.83 -13.56
C ASN A 61 5.40 -14.60 -12.69
N LYS A 62 5.25 -14.50 -11.38
CA LYS A 62 6.34 -14.30 -10.42
C LYS A 62 6.81 -15.63 -9.84
N SER A 63 8.11 -15.73 -9.62
CA SER A 63 8.64 -16.83 -8.80
C SER A 63 8.14 -16.72 -7.37
N ALA A 64 8.16 -17.84 -6.64
CA ALA A 64 7.68 -17.83 -5.26
C ALA A 64 8.39 -16.78 -4.39
N ARG A 65 9.72 -16.68 -4.54
CA ARG A 65 10.53 -15.68 -3.85
C ARG A 65 10.08 -14.25 -4.15
N GLU A 66 9.89 -13.91 -5.43
CA GLU A 66 9.45 -12.56 -5.82
C GLU A 66 8.07 -12.23 -5.25
N ALA A 67 7.16 -13.21 -5.17
CA ALA A 67 5.85 -13.02 -4.57
C ALA A 67 5.94 -12.73 -3.06
N PHE A 68 6.81 -13.44 -2.33
CA PHE A 68 7.07 -13.15 -0.92
C PHE A 68 7.66 -11.74 -0.70
N GLU A 69 8.66 -11.37 -1.51
CA GLU A 69 9.26 -10.02 -1.47
C GLU A 69 8.21 -8.94 -1.79
N LEU A 70 7.31 -9.20 -2.75
CA LEU A 70 6.22 -8.29 -3.08
C LEU A 70 5.23 -8.13 -1.92
N PHE A 71 4.83 -9.21 -1.26
CA PHE A 71 3.92 -9.14 -0.11
C PHE A 71 4.52 -8.35 1.05
N ASP A 72 5.80 -8.55 1.35
CA ASP A 72 6.50 -7.80 2.40
C ASP A 72 6.58 -6.29 2.09
N MET A 73 6.90 -5.97 0.83
CA MET A 73 6.89 -4.58 0.34
C MET A 73 5.50 -3.97 0.47
N MET A 74 4.45 -4.66 0.01
CA MET A 74 3.08 -4.17 0.08
C MET A 74 2.56 -4.04 1.52
N ALA A 75 2.98 -4.90 2.44
CA ALA A 75 2.69 -4.76 3.86
C ALA A 75 3.33 -3.49 4.42
N THR A 76 4.58 -3.21 4.04
CA THR A 76 5.26 -1.96 4.41
C THR A 76 4.55 -0.73 3.84
N GLU A 77 4.14 -0.78 2.57
CA GLU A 77 3.40 0.30 1.91
C GLU A 77 2.02 0.54 2.54
N SER A 78 1.28 -0.53 2.86
CA SER A 78 -0.02 -0.45 3.56
C SER A 78 0.12 0.25 4.91
N ARG A 79 1.18 -0.07 5.68
CA ARG A 79 1.47 0.58 6.95
C ARG A 79 1.84 2.06 6.81
N ASN A 80 2.56 2.42 5.75
CA ASN A 80 2.98 3.81 5.46
C ASN A 80 1.88 4.66 4.80
N GLY A 81 0.98 4.03 4.04
CA GLY A 81 -0.22 4.64 3.49
C GLY A 81 -1.12 5.20 4.59
N GLN A 82 -1.25 4.49 5.71
CA GLN A 82 -1.96 4.99 6.89
C GLN A 82 -1.35 6.28 7.46
N GLN A 83 -0.01 6.39 7.50
CA GLN A 83 0.66 7.63 7.95
C GLN A 83 0.41 8.80 6.98
N ASN A 84 0.35 8.52 5.68
CA ASN A 84 0.04 9.54 4.67
C ASN A 84 -1.44 9.98 4.70
N ILE A 85 -2.39 9.09 4.99
CA ILE A 85 -3.81 9.46 5.13
C ILE A 85 -4.03 10.28 6.42
N HIS A 86 -3.33 9.96 7.51
CA HIS A 86 -3.35 10.77 8.72
C HIS A 86 -2.68 12.15 8.52
N ARG A 87 -1.64 12.26 7.68
CA ARG A 87 -1.09 13.57 7.27
C ARG A 87 -1.98 14.33 6.29
N LYS A 88 -2.67 13.64 5.38
CA LYS A 88 -3.52 14.28 4.35
C LYS A 88 -4.92 14.66 4.83
N ARG A 89 -5.42 14.10 5.94
CA ARG A 89 -6.64 14.59 6.61
C ARG A 89 -6.49 15.98 7.24
N GLY A 90 -5.27 16.54 7.27
CA GLY A 90 -4.99 17.93 7.67
C GLY A 90 -4.92 18.95 6.53
N ILE A 91 -5.00 18.54 5.25
CA ILE A 91 -4.94 19.47 4.11
C ILE A 91 -6.28 19.40 3.36
N PHE A 92 -7.30 20.02 3.95
CA PHE A 92 -8.46 20.47 3.19
C PHE A 92 -8.21 21.96 2.87
N GLU A 93 -7.44 22.26 1.84
CA GLU A 93 -7.52 23.58 1.21
C GLU A 93 -8.13 23.43 -0.18
N LEU A 94 -9.44 23.65 -0.20
CA LEU A 94 -10.10 24.26 -1.34
C LEU A 94 -9.41 25.59 -1.63
N SER A 95 -8.91 25.76 -2.85
CA SER A 95 -9.14 26.99 -3.61
C SER A 95 -8.95 26.70 -5.09
N VAL A 96 -10.10 26.42 -5.70
CA VAL A 96 -10.38 26.72 -7.09
C VAL A 96 -10.23 28.22 -7.31
N GLY A 97 -9.57 28.60 -8.42
CA GLY A 97 -9.67 29.94 -8.99
C GLY A 97 -8.52 30.88 -8.65
N SER A 98 -7.54 30.96 -9.55
CA SER A 98 -6.85 32.23 -9.77
C SER A 98 -7.89 33.30 -10.18
N PRO A 99 -7.74 34.53 -9.70
CA PRO A 99 -7.44 35.58 -10.66
C PRO A 99 -6.37 36.58 -10.18
N ASN A 100 -5.62 37.04 -11.17
CA ASN A 100 -4.66 38.13 -11.15
C ASN A 100 -5.31 39.50 -10.81
N MET A 101 -4.70 40.28 -9.90
CA MET A 101 -4.35 41.73 -10.04
C MET A 101 -4.25 42.46 -8.68
N SER A 102 -3.14 43.17 -8.44
CA SER A 102 -2.98 44.52 -7.83
C SER A 102 -1.53 44.66 -7.29
N ALA A 103 -0.63 45.43 -7.92
CA ALA A 103 -0.49 46.90 -7.93
C ALA A 103 -0.18 47.50 -6.55
N GLN A 104 1.09 47.94 -6.35
CA GLN A 104 1.59 49.05 -5.50
C GLN A 104 3.14 48.98 -5.50
N ARG A 105 3.88 49.81 -6.25
CA ARG A 105 4.30 51.20 -5.98
C ARG A 105 4.95 51.38 -4.60
N GLU A 106 6.26 51.59 -4.57
CA GLU A 106 6.89 52.55 -3.66
C GLU A 106 8.24 53.06 -4.21
N LYS A 107 8.49 54.33 -3.91
CA LYS A 107 9.51 55.23 -4.45
C LYS A 107 10.84 55.05 -3.71
N ASN A 108 11.97 55.38 -4.35
CA ASN A 108 12.84 56.46 -3.83
C ASN A 108 13.80 56.99 -4.89
N GLY A 109 14.02 58.33 -4.89
CA GLY A 109 15.16 59.01 -5.52
C GLY A 109 16.47 58.64 -4.82
N GLU A 110 17.66 59.12 -5.18
CA GLU A 110 18.06 60.36 -5.82
C GLU A 110 19.59 60.25 -6.11
N GLU A 111 20.10 61.10 -7.01
CA GLU A 111 21.53 61.51 -7.15
C GLU A 111 22.48 60.45 -7.78
N ASN A 112 23.25 60.71 -8.84
CA ASN A 112 23.84 61.91 -9.45
C ASN A 112 24.10 61.62 -10.94
#